data_AF-A0A2I1EBX7-F1
#
_entry.id   AF-A0A2I1EBX7-F1
#
_cell.length_a   1.000
_cell.length_b   1.000
_cell.length_c   1.000
_cell.angle_alpha   90.00
_cell.angle_beta   90.00
_cell.angle_gamma   90.00
#
_symmetry.space_group_name_H-M   'P 1'
#
loop_
_entity.id
_entity.type
_entity.pdbx_description
1 polymer ?
#
loop_
_entity_poly.entity_id
_entity_poly.type
_entity_poly.pdbx_seq_one_letter_code
_entity_poly.pdbx_strand_id
1 'polypeptide(L)'
;MQDSRLLSNYLVKTGVLMVVEDNSYLTFATPLLKWAFFQQNYGVSSSSNIIPTDLYQFIVKIFTAMCNKLSVNILRETLGFGSEGRILEQTWQKEFYRIGTQVLRRNHFLSPEVGSVFGCEGKIDFYVDKLDWAIELLRDGEDMKGHKI
;
A
#
# COMPACT_ATOMS: atom_id res chain seq x y z
N MET A 1 8.66 30.21 -8.35
CA MET A 1 8.87 30.44 -6.91
C MET A 1 7.59 30.90 -6.19
N GLN A 2 6.65 31.58 -6.88
CA GLN A 2 5.38 32.00 -6.29
C GLN A 2 4.36 30.85 -6.16
N ASP A 3 4.28 29.95 -7.15
CA ASP A 3 3.38 28.79 -7.15
C ASP A 3 3.71 27.74 -6.07
N SER A 4 4.99 27.51 -5.79
CA SER A 4 5.41 26.56 -4.76
C SER A 4 5.00 27.03 -3.35
N ARG A 5 5.03 28.34 -3.09
CA ARG A 5 4.56 28.93 -1.82
C ARG A 5 3.05 28.84 -1.67
N LEU A 6 2.30 29.01 -2.76
CA LEU A 6 0.84 28.85 -2.76
C LEU A 6 0.44 27.40 -2.44
N LEU A 7 1.12 26.42 -3.04
CA LEU A 7 0.88 25.01 -2.77
C LEU A 7 1.22 24.64 -1.32
N SER A 8 2.38 25.05 -0.81
CA SER A 8 2.75 24.80 0.60
C SER A 8 1.75 25.41 1.58
N ASN A 9 1.32 26.67 1.35
CA ASN A 9 0.32 27.32 2.19
C ASN A 9 -1.04 26.60 2.15
N TYR A 10 -1.46 26.12 0.98
CA TYR A 10 -2.68 25.34 0.85
C TYR A 10 -2.60 24.04 1.67
N LEU A 11 -1.50 23.27 1.54
CA LEU A 11 -1.31 22.01 2.26
C LEU A 11 -1.21 22.19 3.78
N VAL A 12 -0.69 23.33 4.25
CA VAL A 12 -0.72 23.68 5.68
C VAL A 12 -2.14 24.00 6.14
N LYS A 13 -2.88 24.82 5.37
CA LYS A 13 -4.27 25.18 5.71
C LYS A 13 -5.23 23.99 5.72
N THR A 14 -4.98 22.97 4.89
CA THR A 14 -5.76 21.74 4.87
C THR A 14 -5.31 20.69 5.89
N GLY A 15 -4.26 20.98 6.66
CA GLY A 15 -3.74 20.07 7.69
C GLY A 15 -2.93 18.90 7.16
N VAL A 16 -2.54 18.90 5.87
CA VAL A 16 -1.67 17.87 5.29
C VAL A 16 -0.23 18.05 5.77
N LEU A 17 0.25 19.30 5.78
CA LEU A 17 1.55 19.69 6.31
C LEU A 17 1.39 20.51 7.58
N MET A 18 2.40 20.46 8.43
CA MET A 18 2.54 21.32 9.60
C MET A 18 3.88 22.03 9.57
N VAL A 19 3.88 23.22 10.14
CA VAL A 19 5.08 24.02 10.36
C VAL A 19 5.68 23.60 11.71
N VAL A 20 6.97 23.28 11.74
CA VAL A 20 7.69 22.95 12.97
C VAL A 20 8.75 24.01 13.25
N GLU A 21 9.00 24.29 14.53
CA GLU A 21 10.07 25.19 15.02
C GLU A 21 10.10 26.55 14.31
N ASP A 22 9.23 27.49 14.73
CA ASP A 22 9.23 28.90 14.29
C ASP A 22 9.30 29.13 12.76
N ASN A 23 8.69 28.24 11.96
CA ASN A 23 8.73 28.24 10.49
C ASN A 23 10.05 27.82 9.84
N SER A 24 10.90 27.09 10.55
CA SER A 24 12.18 26.59 10.01
C SER A 24 11.99 25.48 8.98
N TYR A 25 11.02 24.57 9.16
CA TYR A 25 10.72 23.52 8.17
C TYR A 25 9.26 23.04 8.20
N LEU A 26 8.87 22.37 7.10
CA LEU A 26 7.58 21.73 6.93
C LEU A 26 7.73 20.22 7.10
N THR A 27 6.79 19.60 7.82
CA THR A 27 6.63 18.14 7.88
C THR A 27 5.18 17.76 7.63
N PHE A 28 4.91 16.48 7.37
CA PHE A 28 3.53 16.00 7.31
C PHE A 28 2.93 15.94 8.71
N ALA A 29 1.67 16.35 8.84
CA ALA A 29 0.97 16.35 10.12
C ALA A 29 0.89 14.94 10.74
N THR A 30 0.85 13.89 9.90
CA THR A 30 0.96 12.50 10.33
C THR A 30 1.74 11.67 9.31
N PRO A 31 2.38 10.55 9.73
CA PRO A 31 2.98 9.59 8.80
C PRO A 31 1.99 9.03 7.77
N LEU A 32 0.71 8.87 8.15
CA LEU A 32 -0.35 8.41 7.24
C LEU A 32 -0.61 9.41 6.11
N LEU A 33 -0.67 10.70 6.42
CA LEU A 33 -0.83 11.76 5.41
C LEU A 33 0.36 11.83 4.46
N LYS A 34 1.59 11.61 4.99
CA LYS A 34 2.79 11.48 4.16
C LYS A 34 2.63 10.34 3.14
N TRP A 35 2.23 9.17 3.60
CA TRP A 35 2.05 8.00 2.74
C TRP A 35 0.96 8.22 1.69
N ALA A 36 -0.22 8.68 2.10
CA ALA A 36 -1.34 8.96 1.18
C ALA A 36 -0.97 10.01 0.12
N PHE A 37 -0.28 11.07 0.53
CA PHE A 37 0.17 12.12 -0.38
C PHE A 37 1.15 11.59 -1.43
N PHE A 38 2.17 10.82 -1.02
CA PHE A 38 3.12 10.24 -1.96
C PHE A 38 2.49 9.20 -2.87
N GLN A 39 1.57 8.39 -2.36
CA GLN A 39 0.80 7.42 -3.14
C GLN A 39 -0.01 8.09 -4.26
N GLN A 40 -0.76 9.15 -3.94
CA GLN A 40 -1.61 9.84 -4.93
C GLN A 40 -0.80 10.62 -5.98
N ASN A 41 0.33 11.19 -5.58
CA ASN A 41 1.10 12.11 -6.44
C ASN A 41 2.28 11.44 -7.15
N TYR A 42 2.89 10.44 -6.53
CA TYR A 42 4.14 9.81 -6.95
C TYR A 42 4.09 8.27 -6.94
N GLY A 43 2.93 7.66 -6.68
CA GLY A 43 2.71 6.22 -6.87
C GLY A 43 3.06 5.84 -8.30
N VAL A 44 4.12 5.04 -8.46
CA VAL A 44 4.76 4.70 -9.74
C VAL A 44 3.72 4.37 -10.81
N SER A 45 3.78 5.08 -11.94
CA SER A 45 3.03 4.77 -13.14
C SER A 45 3.57 3.49 -13.77
N SER A 46 2.94 2.34 -13.51
CA SER A 46 3.21 1.14 -14.31
C SER A 46 2.88 1.42 -15.79
N SER A 47 3.74 0.97 -16.70
CA SER A 47 3.63 1.17 -18.15
C SER A 47 2.37 0.56 -18.80
N SER A 48 1.68 -0.37 -18.12
CA SER A 48 0.39 -0.89 -18.60
C SER A 48 -0.75 0.02 -18.15
N ASN A 49 -1.48 0.60 -19.11
CA ASN A 49 -2.67 1.43 -18.87
C ASN A 49 -3.94 0.66 -18.46
N ILE A 50 -3.84 -0.65 -18.29
CA ILE A 50 -4.99 -1.51 -18.05
C ILE A 50 -5.16 -1.66 -16.53
N ILE A 51 -6.20 -1.02 -15.98
CA ILE A 51 -6.67 -1.29 -14.63
C ILE A 51 -7.20 -2.74 -14.61
N PRO A 52 -6.84 -3.57 -13.61
CA PRO A 52 -7.38 -4.92 -13.52
C PRO A 52 -8.91 -4.89 -13.48
N THR A 53 -9.55 -5.73 -14.30
CA THR A 53 -11.03 -5.82 -14.36
C THR A 53 -11.62 -6.80 -13.35
N ASP A 54 -10.78 -7.69 -12.83
CA ASP A 54 -11.17 -8.76 -11.91
C ASP A 54 -10.03 -9.06 -10.93
N LEU A 55 -10.38 -9.74 -9.82
CA LEU A 55 -9.45 -10.06 -8.74
C LEU A 55 -8.27 -10.90 -9.25
N TYR A 56 -8.51 -11.85 -10.15
CA TYR A 56 -7.44 -12.71 -10.68
C TYR A 56 -6.38 -11.90 -11.43
N GLN A 57 -6.79 -11.02 -12.34
CA GLN A 57 -5.87 -10.11 -13.04
C GLN A 57 -5.12 -9.20 -12.07
N PHE A 58 -5.78 -8.72 -11.02
CA PHE A 58 -5.14 -7.87 -10.01
C PHE A 58 -4.02 -8.63 -9.29
N ILE A 59 -4.31 -9.83 -8.81
CA ILE A 59 -3.35 -10.71 -8.13
C ILE A 59 -2.18 -11.06 -9.05
N VAL A 60 -2.45 -11.50 -10.30
CA VAL A 60 -1.41 -11.84 -11.28
C VAL A 60 -0.49 -10.64 -11.55
N LYS A 61 -1.04 -9.43 -11.69
CA LYS A 61 -0.24 -8.22 -11.92
C LYS A 61 0.64 -7.89 -10.73
N ILE A 62 0.14 -8.01 -9.50
CA ILE A 62 0.93 -7.75 -8.29
C ILE A 62 2.09 -8.72 -8.21
N PHE A 63 1.84 -10.02 -8.28
CA PHE A 63 2.90 -11.03 -8.18
C PHE A 63 3.92 -10.91 -9.32
N THR A 64 3.47 -10.61 -10.55
CA THR A 64 4.38 -10.34 -11.67
C THR A 64 5.29 -9.15 -11.38
N ALA A 65 4.76 -8.07 -10.82
CA ALA A 65 5.55 -6.90 -10.45
C ALA A 65 6.43 -7.14 -9.20
N MET A 66 6.05 -8.03 -8.30
CA MET A 66 6.88 -8.46 -7.16
C MET A 66 8.11 -9.26 -7.62
N CYS A 67 8.04 -9.92 -8.77
CA CYS A 67 9.18 -10.64 -9.36
C CYS A 67 10.18 -9.71 -10.06
N ASN A 68 9.95 -8.39 -10.12
CA ASN A 68 10.88 -7.47 -10.74
C ASN A 68 12.14 -7.24 -9.88
N LYS A 69 13.23 -6.76 -10.50
CA LYS A 69 14.52 -6.57 -9.82
C LYS A 69 14.44 -5.66 -8.58
N LEU A 70 13.63 -4.62 -8.62
CA LEU A 70 13.49 -3.68 -7.51
C LEU A 70 12.81 -4.36 -6.31
N SER A 71 11.67 -5.01 -6.55
CA SER A 71 10.91 -5.72 -5.52
C SER A 71 11.71 -6.88 -4.93
N VAL A 72 12.44 -7.63 -5.76
CA VAL A 72 13.37 -8.67 -5.31
C VAL A 72 14.48 -8.09 -4.43
N ASN A 73 15.05 -6.94 -4.78
CA ASN A 73 16.05 -6.28 -3.95
C ASN A 73 15.45 -5.81 -2.62
N ILE A 74 14.27 -5.19 -2.63
CA ILE A 74 13.56 -4.76 -1.41
C ILE A 74 13.32 -5.96 -0.48
N LEU A 75 12.81 -7.07 -1.02
CA LEU A 75 12.52 -8.28 -0.25
C LEU A 75 13.79 -8.99 0.25
N ARG A 76 14.91 -8.88 -0.46
CA ARG A 76 16.19 -9.50 -0.05
C ARG A 76 16.94 -8.65 0.98
N GLU A 77 16.86 -7.32 0.86
CA GLU A 77 17.64 -6.36 1.66
C GLU A 77 16.86 -5.84 2.87
N THR A 78 15.58 -6.19 2.99
CA THR A 78 14.76 -5.92 4.17
C THR A 78 15.38 -6.52 5.44
N LEU A 79 15.31 -5.81 6.56
CA LEU A 79 15.65 -6.38 7.88
C LEU A 79 14.51 -7.23 8.47
N GLY A 80 13.38 -7.31 7.78
CA GLY A 80 12.19 -8.02 8.23
C GLY A 80 12.31 -9.53 8.02
N PHE A 81 13.28 -10.15 8.68
CA PHE A 81 13.45 -11.60 8.76
C PHE A 81 13.02 -12.10 10.14
N GLY A 82 12.36 -13.26 10.18
CA GLY A 82 12.05 -13.98 11.40
C GLY A 82 13.25 -14.76 11.92
N SER A 83 13.06 -15.42 13.07
CA SER A 83 14.08 -16.22 13.76
C SER A 83 14.72 -17.31 12.87
N GLU A 84 14.00 -17.80 11.87
CA GLU A 84 14.48 -18.82 10.92
C GLU A 84 15.11 -18.25 9.64
N GLY A 85 15.39 -16.94 9.59
CA GLY A 85 15.89 -16.28 8.37
C GLY A 85 14.87 -16.21 7.24
N ARG A 86 13.60 -16.53 7.51
CA ARG A 86 12.48 -16.36 6.57
C ARG A 86 12.00 -14.92 6.61
N ILE A 87 11.63 -14.36 5.46
CA ILE A 87 11.00 -13.04 5.40
C ILE A 87 9.71 -13.08 6.25
N LEU A 88 9.53 -12.08 7.12
CA LEU A 88 8.32 -11.91 7.90
C LEU A 88 7.13 -11.68 6.98
N GLU A 89 5.98 -12.26 7.32
CA GLU A 89 4.72 -12.09 6.60
C GLU A 89 4.40 -10.61 6.36
N GLN A 90 4.62 -9.78 7.38
CA GLN A 90 4.40 -8.34 7.29
C GLN A 90 5.27 -7.65 6.21
N THR A 91 6.46 -8.18 5.93
CA THR A 91 7.33 -7.65 4.87
C THR A 91 6.73 -7.97 3.49
N TRP A 92 6.24 -9.20 3.30
CA TRP A 92 5.53 -9.60 2.08
C TRP A 92 4.25 -8.79 1.88
N GLN A 93 3.44 -8.62 2.94
CA GLN A 93 2.22 -7.82 2.93
C GLN A 93 2.50 -6.35 2.61
N LYS A 94 3.57 -5.75 3.16
CA LYS A 94 3.97 -4.36 2.84
C LYS A 94 4.36 -4.19 1.37
N GLU A 95 5.03 -5.18 0.79
CA GLU A 95 5.41 -5.13 -0.62
C GLU A 95 4.21 -5.35 -1.55
N PHE A 96 3.32 -6.29 -1.18
CA PHE A 96 2.01 -6.46 -1.81
C PHE A 96 1.22 -5.15 -1.79
N TYR A 97 1.16 -4.47 -0.63
CA TYR A 97 0.50 -3.18 -0.48
C TYR A 97 1.09 -2.12 -1.41
N ARG A 98 2.42 -1.98 -1.42
CA ARG A 98 3.14 -1.00 -2.24
C ARG A 98 2.83 -1.18 -3.73
N ILE A 99 2.86 -2.41 -4.22
CA ILE A 99 2.63 -2.74 -5.63
C ILE A 99 1.15 -2.71 -5.98
N GLY A 100 0.28 -3.28 -5.14
CA GLY A 100 -1.16 -3.29 -5.35
C GLY A 100 -1.72 -1.87 -5.47
N THR A 101 -1.25 -0.98 -4.61
CA THR A 101 -1.51 0.46 -4.70
C THR A 101 -1.09 1.07 -6.05
N GLN A 102 0.07 0.69 -6.59
CA GLN A 102 0.54 1.17 -7.90
C GLN A 102 -0.31 0.62 -9.06
N VAL A 103 -0.73 -0.65 -8.95
CA VAL A 103 -1.56 -1.34 -9.96
C VAL A 103 -2.98 -0.75 -10.00
N LEU A 104 -3.57 -0.45 -8.85
CA LEU A 104 -4.93 0.12 -8.71
C LEU A 104 -5.04 1.59 -9.15
N ARG A 105 -3.91 2.32 -9.16
CA ARG A 105 -3.83 3.74 -9.53
C ARG A 105 -4.75 4.62 -8.65
N ARG A 106 -4.99 5.87 -9.09
CA ARG A 106 -5.67 6.91 -8.30
C ARG A 106 -7.16 6.65 -8.00
N ASN A 107 -7.82 5.75 -8.74
CA ASN A 107 -9.26 5.60 -8.64
C ASN A 107 -9.71 4.61 -7.58
N HIS A 108 -8.79 3.79 -7.09
CA HIS A 108 -9.08 2.71 -6.15
C HIS A 108 -8.09 2.75 -4.99
N PHE A 109 -8.58 2.47 -3.79
CA PHE A 109 -7.81 2.40 -2.56
C PHE A 109 -7.69 0.95 -2.11
N LEU A 110 -6.45 0.49 -2.00
CA LEU A 110 -6.12 -0.72 -1.25
C LEU A 110 -6.03 -0.32 0.22
N SER A 111 -6.90 -0.85 1.06
CA SER A 111 -6.93 -0.57 2.50
C SER A 111 -6.28 -1.75 3.24
N PRO A 112 -5.16 -1.55 3.96
CA PRO A 112 -4.52 -2.61 4.73
C PRO A 112 -5.17 -2.77 6.12
N GLU A 113 -4.98 -3.93 6.76
CA GLU A 113 -5.32 -4.18 8.17
C GLU A 113 -6.82 -3.99 8.52
N VAL A 114 -7.70 -4.32 7.58
CA VAL A 114 -9.13 -4.03 7.69
C VAL A 114 -9.97 -5.09 8.41
N GLY A 115 -9.41 -6.27 8.72
CA GLY A 115 -10.17 -7.37 9.34
C GLY A 115 -10.97 -6.97 10.59
N SER A 116 -10.38 -6.13 11.45
CA SER A 116 -11.06 -5.62 12.65
C SER A 116 -12.24 -4.68 12.35
N VAL A 117 -12.22 -4.00 11.20
CA VAL A 117 -13.23 -3.02 10.78
C VAL A 117 -14.49 -3.72 10.28
N PHE A 118 -14.35 -4.89 9.66
CA PHE A 118 -15.47 -5.63 9.06
C PHE A 118 -16.17 -6.59 10.04
N GLY A 119 -15.68 -6.74 11.27
CA GLY A 119 -16.28 -7.62 12.28
C GLY A 119 -16.30 -9.10 11.89
N CYS A 120 -15.43 -9.50 10.94
CA CYS A 120 -15.29 -10.87 10.49
C CYS A 120 -14.35 -11.65 11.40
N GLU A 121 -14.62 -12.95 11.59
CA GLU A 121 -13.72 -13.85 12.36
C GLU A 121 -12.39 -14.10 11.62
N GLY A 122 -12.36 -13.94 10.29
CA GLY A 122 -11.15 -14.02 9.45
C GLY A 122 -10.33 -12.73 9.43
N LYS A 123 -9.03 -12.85 9.14
CA LYS A 123 -8.14 -11.68 9.06
C LYS A 123 -8.09 -11.20 7.62
N ILE A 124 -9.02 -10.31 7.26
CA ILE A 124 -8.92 -9.60 5.99
C ILE A 124 -7.68 -8.69 6.03
N ASP A 125 -6.64 -9.08 5.29
CA ASP A 125 -5.39 -8.33 5.19
C ASP A 125 -5.58 -7.05 4.35
N PHE A 126 -6.35 -7.15 3.26
CA PHE A 126 -6.62 -6.03 2.37
C PHE A 126 -8.06 -5.97 1.89
N TYR A 127 -8.55 -4.74 1.70
CA TYR A 127 -9.80 -4.48 0.99
C TYR A 127 -9.58 -3.49 -0.16
N VAL A 128 -10.14 -3.78 -1.34
CA VAL A 128 -10.09 -2.89 -2.50
C VAL A 128 -11.42 -2.15 -2.62
N ASP A 129 -11.40 -0.83 -2.44
CA ASP A 129 -12.61 -0.02 -2.53
C ASP A 129 -13.21 -0.07 -3.94
N LYS A 130 -14.54 0.13 -4.03
CA LYS A 130 -15.35 0.18 -5.28
C LYS A 130 -15.40 -1.11 -6.11
N LEU A 131 -14.52 -2.06 -5.84
CA LEU A 131 -14.51 -3.40 -6.45
C LEU A 131 -15.02 -4.48 -5.47
N ASP A 132 -15.19 -4.13 -4.19
CA ASP A 132 -15.67 -5.00 -3.12
C ASP A 132 -14.86 -6.28 -2.94
N TRP A 133 -13.54 -6.20 -3.15
CA TRP A 133 -12.64 -7.34 -2.96
C TRP A 133 -12.05 -7.31 -1.55
N ALA A 134 -12.38 -8.33 -0.76
CA ALA A 134 -11.66 -8.67 0.46
C ALA A 134 -10.59 -9.73 0.12
N ILE A 135 -9.36 -9.50 0.59
CA ILE A 135 -8.19 -10.33 0.32
C ILE A 135 -7.56 -10.72 1.66
N GLU A 136 -7.37 -12.02 1.82
CA GLU A 136 -6.64 -12.64 2.92
C GLU A 136 -5.46 -13.42 2.30
N LEU A 137 -4.25 -13.14 2.78
CA LEU A 137 -3.03 -13.79 2.32
C LEU A 137 -2.66 -14.88 3.31
N LEU A 138 -2.82 -16.13 2.88
CA LEU A 138 -2.44 -17.29 3.69
C LEU A 138 -0.96 -17.59 3.54
N ARG A 139 -0.31 -17.92 4.65
CA ARG A 139 1.08 -18.38 4.67
C ARG A 139 1.11 -19.90 4.57
N ASP A 140 1.89 -20.43 3.63
CA ASP A 140 2.14 -21.88 3.47
C ASP A 140 0.86 -22.75 3.39
N GLY A 141 -0.28 -22.13 3.02
CA GLY A 141 -1.59 -22.79 2.97
C GLY A 141 -2.21 -23.08 4.35
N GLU A 142 -1.69 -22.48 5.43
CA GLU A 142 -2.32 -22.51 6.75
C GLU A 142 -3.75 -21.97 6.64
N ASP A 143 -4.68 -22.63 7.33
CA ASP A 143 -6.11 -22.31 7.37
C ASP A 143 -6.92 -22.38 6.07
N MET A 144 -6.38 -22.96 4.98
CA MET A 144 -7.15 -23.17 3.74
C MET A 144 -8.45 -23.99 3.92
N LYS A 145 -8.59 -24.75 5.01
CA LYS A 145 -9.76 -25.58 5.30
C LYS A 145 -11.04 -24.76 5.55
N GLY A 146 -10.90 -23.51 6.01
CA GLY A 146 -12.03 -22.59 6.23
C GLY A 146 -12.54 -21.92 4.96
N HIS A 147 -11.75 -21.94 3.88
CA HIS A 147 -12.04 -21.26 2.63
C HIS A 147 -12.55 -22.24 1.58
N LYS A 148 -13.78 -22.04 1.09
CA LYS A 148 -14.28 -22.77 -0.09
C LYS A 148 -13.62 -22.19 -1.33
N ILE A 149 -12.89 -23.03 -2.07
CA ILE A 149 -12.30 -22.72 -3.38
C ILE A 149 -13.42 -22.61 -4.43
#